data_AF-A0AAU1IZ23-F1
#
_entry.id   AF-A0AAU1IZ23-F1
#
_cell.length_a   1.000
_cell.length_b   1.000
_cell.length_c   1.000
_cell.angle_alpha   90.00
_cell.angle_beta   90.00
_cell.angle_gamma   90.00
#
_symmetry.space_group_name_H-M   'P 1'
#
loop_
_entity.id
_entity.type
_entity.pdbx_description
1 polymer ?
#
loop_
_entity_poly.entity_id
_entity_poly.type
_entity_poly.pdbx_seq_one_letter_code
_entity_poly.pdbx_strand_id
1 'polypeptide(L)'
;MDRAEERLRHELSRGNQPLAELDPVEVWLRFVRFGSQRFDTADTPDADGLLLQYGTHAFEGRPLFTLDLVRQLEINDASGEHDHYIQLHCELRYEPVPPLRALGHFATWFFHDTDDELDAWAVDLRRQEFWPIIRTFRPRDIRVYQEQV
;
A
#
# COMPACT_ATOMS: atom_id res chain seq x y z
N MET A 1 -16.56 -1.23 7.11
CA MET A 1 -15.67 -1.42 5.96
C MET A 1 -15.44 -0.14 5.18
N ASP A 2 -16.48 0.62 4.82
CA ASP A 2 -16.35 2.01 4.30
C ASP A 2 -15.43 2.92 5.13
N ARG A 3 -15.33 2.65 6.44
CA ARG A 3 -14.41 3.32 7.36
C ARG A 3 -12.92 3.07 7.08
N ALA A 4 -12.52 1.99 6.42
CA ALA A 4 -11.12 1.66 6.19
C ALA A 4 -10.50 2.61 5.14
N GLU A 5 -11.19 2.83 4.02
CA GLU A 5 -10.74 3.79 3.00
C GLU A 5 -10.76 5.22 3.57
N GLU A 6 -11.81 5.59 4.31
CA GLU A 6 -11.88 6.88 5.00
C GLU A 6 -10.71 7.08 5.98
N ARG A 7 -10.34 6.05 6.75
CA ARG A 7 -9.19 6.09 7.68
C ARG A 7 -7.87 6.25 6.94
N LEU A 8 -7.66 5.51 5.85
CA LEU A 8 -6.47 5.66 5.02
C LEU A 8 -6.39 7.08 4.44
N ARG A 9 -7.48 7.58 3.85
CA ARG A 9 -7.56 8.96 3.34
C ARG A 9 -7.30 9.98 4.44
N HIS A 10 -7.83 9.76 5.65
CA HIS A 10 -7.57 10.62 6.79
C HIS A 10 -6.08 10.66 7.12
N GLU A 11 -5.40 9.51 7.27
CA GLU A 11 -3.95 9.46 7.52
C GLU A 11 -3.15 10.15 6.41
N LEU A 12 -3.51 9.93 5.15
CA LEU A 12 -2.88 10.55 3.99
C LEU A 12 -3.09 12.07 3.94
N SER A 13 -4.21 12.58 4.45
CA SER A 13 -4.54 14.01 4.50
C SER A 13 -4.05 14.75 5.75
N ARG A 14 -3.31 14.09 6.65
CA ARG A 14 -2.78 14.74 7.87
C ARG A 14 -1.72 15.79 7.50
N GLY A 15 -2.17 17.01 7.24
CA GLY A 15 -1.39 18.17 6.82
C GLY A 15 -2.10 18.94 5.70
N ASN A 16 -1.86 20.25 5.60
CA ASN A 16 -2.51 21.10 4.59
C ASN A 16 -1.93 20.94 3.16
N GLN A 17 -1.17 19.87 2.91
CA GLN A 17 -0.50 19.63 1.64
C GLN A 17 -1.35 18.68 0.76
N PRO A 18 -1.52 18.97 -0.54
CA PRO A 18 -2.18 18.05 -1.46
C PRO A 18 -1.48 16.69 -1.53
N LEU A 19 -2.26 15.61 -1.65
CA LEU A 19 -1.73 14.24 -1.74
C LEU A 19 -0.65 14.10 -2.83
N ALA A 20 -0.88 14.68 -4.00
CA ALA A 20 0.03 14.68 -5.16
C ALA A 20 1.36 15.43 -4.96
N GLU A 21 1.58 16.03 -3.78
CA GLU A 21 2.82 16.71 -3.41
C GLU A 21 3.58 16.01 -2.28
N LEU A 22 3.01 14.95 -1.69
CA LEU A 22 3.70 14.21 -0.63
C LEU A 22 4.93 13.47 -1.16
N ASP A 23 6.02 13.51 -0.39
CA ASP A 23 7.20 12.65 -0.61
C ASP A 23 6.76 11.18 -0.51
N PRO A 24 7.19 10.27 -1.40
CA PRO A 24 6.87 8.84 -1.32
C PRO A 24 7.18 8.20 0.05
N VAL A 25 8.22 8.67 0.74
CA VAL A 25 8.55 8.25 2.11
C VAL A 25 7.52 8.74 3.11
N GLU A 26 7.01 9.95 2.94
CA GLU A 26 5.95 10.47 3.80
C GLU A 26 4.63 9.71 3.59
N VAL A 27 4.31 9.36 2.35
CA VAL A 27 3.17 8.48 2.02
C VAL A 27 3.32 7.12 2.70
N TRP A 28 4.50 6.51 2.59
CA TRP A 28 4.83 5.26 3.26
C TRP A 28 4.67 5.35 4.79
N LEU A 29 5.20 6.39 5.44
CA LEU A 29 5.08 6.56 6.89
C LEU A 29 3.62 6.73 7.34
N ARG A 30 2.80 7.43 6.56
CA ARG A 30 1.35 7.55 6.81
C ARG A 30 0.63 6.22 6.61
N PHE A 31 1.02 5.46 5.60
CA PHE A 31 0.49 4.13 5.33
C PHE A 31 0.83 3.15 6.46
N VAL A 32 2.06 3.13 6.98
CA VAL A 32 2.43 2.28 8.13
C VAL A 32 1.64 2.67 9.39
N ARG A 33 1.41 3.98 9.63
CA ARG A 33 0.54 4.45 10.72
C ARG A 33 -0.91 4.04 10.54
N PHE A 34 -1.40 3.96 9.31
CA PHE A 34 -2.71 3.36 9.03
C PHE A 34 -2.67 1.85 9.29
N GLY A 35 -1.61 1.17 8.85
CA GLY A 35 -1.40 -0.27 9.01
C GLY A 35 -1.37 -0.74 10.47
N SER A 36 -0.90 0.10 11.40
CA SER A 36 -0.92 -0.23 12.84
C SER A 36 -2.31 -0.16 13.48
N GLN A 37 -3.31 0.43 12.81
CA GLN A 37 -4.69 0.44 13.28
C GLN A 37 -5.29 -0.95 13.10
N ARG A 38 -5.83 -1.54 14.17
CA ARG A 38 -6.47 -2.86 14.12
C ARG A 38 -7.91 -2.75 13.60
N PHE A 39 -8.30 -3.74 12.81
CA PHE A 39 -9.66 -3.96 12.34
C PHE A 39 -10.18 -5.26 12.92
N ASP A 40 -11.51 -5.38 12.97
CA ASP A 40 -12.17 -6.62 13.37
C ASP A 40 -12.25 -7.50 12.12
N THR A 41 -11.34 -8.46 12.02
CA THR A 41 -11.21 -9.40 10.90
C THR A 41 -11.24 -10.83 11.44
N ALA A 42 -11.32 -11.82 10.54
CA ALA A 42 -11.25 -13.23 10.93
C ALA A 42 -9.95 -13.54 11.71
N ASP A 43 -10.01 -14.54 12.58
CA ASP A 43 -8.84 -15.07 13.31
C ASP A 43 -8.09 -16.09 12.43
N THR A 44 -7.62 -15.62 11.27
CA THR A 44 -6.85 -16.39 10.30
C THR A 44 -5.56 -15.62 9.95
N PRO A 45 -4.44 -16.31 9.67
CA PRO A 45 -3.15 -15.65 9.48
C PRO A 45 -3.07 -14.67 8.29
N ASP A 46 -4.01 -14.72 7.35
CA ASP A 46 -4.04 -13.91 6.13
C ASP A 46 -5.21 -12.89 6.11
N ALA A 47 -5.91 -12.72 7.23
CA ALA A 47 -7.08 -11.86 7.35
C ALA A 47 -6.78 -10.36 7.29
N ASP A 48 -5.62 -9.91 7.74
CA ASP A 48 -5.24 -8.49 7.79
C ASP A 48 -3.78 -8.31 7.37
N GLY A 49 -3.58 -8.08 6.07
CA GLY A 49 -2.27 -8.00 5.43
C GLY A 49 -1.92 -6.60 4.94
N LEU A 50 -0.63 -6.24 5.00
CA LEU A 50 -0.05 -5.08 4.36
C LEU A 50 0.93 -5.54 3.29
N LEU A 51 0.86 -4.93 2.11
CA LEU A 51 1.72 -5.21 0.98
C LEU A 51 2.38 -3.91 0.51
N LEU A 52 3.70 -3.97 0.31
CA LEU A 52 4.40 -3.01 -0.52
C LEU A 52 4.82 -3.73 -1.80
N GLN A 53 4.39 -3.20 -2.95
CA GLN A 53 4.80 -3.73 -4.25
C GLN A 53 5.16 -2.61 -5.21
N TYR A 54 6.01 -2.91 -6.19
CA TYR A 54 6.21 -2.04 -7.33
C TYR A 54 6.52 -2.84 -8.59
N GLY A 55 6.22 -2.22 -9.73
CA GLY A 55 6.50 -2.82 -11.03
C GLY A 55 6.15 -1.87 -12.17
N THR A 56 6.53 -2.26 -13.40
CA THR A 56 6.07 -1.56 -14.61
C THR A 56 5.04 -2.41 -15.34
N HIS A 57 3.82 -1.89 -15.46
CA HIS A 57 2.69 -2.59 -16.06
C HIS A 57 2.02 -1.72 -17.13
N ALA A 58 1.35 -2.35 -18.10
CA ALA A 58 0.68 -1.66 -19.21
C ALA A 58 -0.85 -1.88 -19.20
N PHE A 59 -1.48 -1.80 -18.03
CA PHE A 59 -2.92 -2.08 -17.86
C PHE A 59 -3.82 -1.10 -18.64
N GLU A 60 -3.42 0.17 -18.78
CA GLU A 60 -4.16 1.21 -19.51
C GLU A 60 -3.62 1.44 -20.94
N GLY A 61 -2.94 0.44 -21.53
CA GLY A 61 -2.35 0.52 -22.88
C GLY A 61 -1.07 1.37 -22.98
N ARG A 62 -0.69 2.10 -21.94
CA ARG A 62 0.62 2.75 -21.77
C ARG A 62 1.34 2.18 -20.55
N PRO A 63 2.64 1.84 -20.66
CA PRO A 63 3.40 1.41 -19.49
C PRO A 63 3.43 2.51 -18.42
N LEU A 64 3.21 2.11 -17.17
CA LEU A 64 3.35 2.93 -15.97
C LEU A 64 4.19 2.17 -14.94
N PHE A 65 5.11 2.87 -14.27
CA PHE A 65 5.74 2.33 -13.06
C PHE A 65 4.84 2.69 -11.88
N THR A 66 4.47 1.71 -11.07
CA THR A 66 3.62 1.89 -9.90
C THR A 66 4.40 1.48 -8.66
N LEU A 67 4.35 2.31 -7.61
CA LEU A 67 4.61 1.89 -6.24
C LEU A 67 3.23 1.82 -5.57
N ASP A 68 2.83 0.64 -5.15
CA ASP A 68 1.52 0.39 -4.58
C ASP A 68 1.65 -0.13 -3.14
N LEU A 69 0.91 0.53 -2.25
CA LEU A 69 0.81 0.19 -0.84
C LEU A 69 -0.61 -0.32 -0.61
N VAL A 70 -0.74 -1.61 -0.31
CA VAL A 70 -2.04 -2.28 -0.25
C VAL A 70 -2.29 -2.76 1.17
N ARG A 71 -3.51 -2.57 1.67
CA ARG A 71 -4.00 -3.30 2.83
C ARG A 71 -5.09 -4.27 2.39
N GLN A 72 -4.90 -5.54 2.68
CA GLN A 72 -5.90 -6.58 2.47
C GLN A 72 -6.65 -6.85 3.77
N LEU A 73 -7.97 -6.97 3.69
CA LEU A 73 -8.82 -7.35 4.82
C LEU A 73 -9.77 -8.46 4.37
N GLU A 74 -9.84 -9.55 5.13
CA GLU A 74 -10.81 -10.63 4.95
C GLU A 74 -12.19 -10.18 5.44
N ILE A 75 -13.21 -10.55 4.67
CA ILE A 75 -14.61 -10.34 4.97
C ILE A 75 -15.34 -11.66 5.05
N ASN A 76 -16.03 -11.82 6.17
CA ASN A 76 -16.85 -12.98 6.43
C ASN A 76 -18.31 -12.62 6.22
N ASP A 77 -19.09 -13.61 5.79
CA ASP A 77 -20.53 -13.47 5.65
C ASP A 77 -21.25 -13.47 7.01
N ALA A 78 -22.58 -13.42 6.99
CA ALA A 78 -23.38 -13.44 8.20
C ALA A 78 -23.27 -14.74 9.03
N SER A 79 -22.74 -15.82 8.44
CA SER A 79 -22.47 -17.09 9.12
C SER A 79 -21.06 -17.16 9.73
N GLY A 80 -20.20 -16.19 9.42
CA GLY A 80 -18.81 -16.15 9.88
C GLY A 80 -17.84 -16.90 8.97
N GLU A 81 -18.32 -17.43 7.84
CA GLU A 81 -17.49 -18.06 6.81
C GLU A 81 -16.88 -17.01 5.89
N HIS A 82 -15.76 -17.34 5.25
CA HIS A 82 -15.12 -16.50 4.26
C HIS A 82 -16.10 -16.11 3.13
N ASP A 83 -16.20 -14.82 2.84
CA ASP A 83 -16.95 -14.29 1.70
C ASP A 83 -15.99 -13.81 0.59
N HIS A 84 -15.14 -12.84 0.91
CA HIS A 84 -14.16 -12.27 -0.02
C HIS A 84 -13.06 -11.51 0.71
N TYR A 85 -12.03 -11.09 -0.01
CA TYR A 85 -11.11 -10.06 0.47
C TYR A 85 -11.50 -8.69 -0.11
N ILE A 86 -11.22 -7.64 0.65
CA ILE A 86 -11.04 -6.33 0.06
C ILE A 86 -9.56 -5.96 0.04
N GLN A 87 -9.19 -5.13 -0.92
CA GLN A 87 -7.88 -4.50 -0.98
C GLN A 87 -8.04 -2.99 -1.07
N LEU A 88 -7.38 -2.27 -0.16
CA LEU A 88 -7.27 -0.82 -0.17
C LEU A 88 -5.91 -0.43 -0.71
N HIS A 89 -5.90 0.30 -1.82
CA HIS A 89 -4.69 0.70 -2.51
C HIS A 89 -4.35 2.15 -2.21
N CYS A 90 -3.05 2.43 -2.05
CA CYS A 90 -2.46 3.75 -2.18
C CYS A 90 -1.35 3.66 -3.25
N GLU A 91 -1.73 3.99 -4.48
CA GLU A 91 -0.92 3.77 -5.66
C GLU A 91 -0.27 5.08 -6.12
N LEU A 92 1.06 5.13 -6.07
CA LEU A 92 1.86 6.22 -6.63
C LEU A 92 2.25 5.85 -8.06
N ARG A 93 1.82 6.65 -9.03
CA ARG A 93 2.02 6.39 -10.47
C ARG A 93 3.12 7.26 -11.05
N TYR A 94 4.06 6.66 -11.76
CA TYR A 94 5.21 7.36 -12.35
C TYR A 94 5.29 7.14 -13.86
N GLU A 95 5.93 8.09 -14.55
CA GLU A 95 6.46 7.77 -15.88
C GLU A 95 7.55 6.72 -15.72
N PRO A 96 7.49 5.60 -16.45
CA PRO A 96 8.50 4.54 -16.38
C PRO A 96 9.78 4.97 -17.12
N VAL A 97 10.53 5.88 -16.52
CA VAL A 97 11.86 6.27 -16.98
C VAL A 97 12.88 5.15 -16.74
N PRO A 98 14.03 5.11 -17.46
CA PRO A 98 14.97 3.99 -17.37
C PRO A 98 15.39 3.61 -15.94
N PRO A 99 15.68 4.56 -15.01
CA PRO A 99 16.00 4.19 -13.62
C PRO A 99 14.88 3.46 -12.88
N LEU A 100 13.61 3.84 -13.10
CA LEU A 100 12.47 3.17 -12.47
C LEU A 100 12.19 1.81 -13.11
N ARG A 101 12.34 1.67 -14.44
CA ARG A 101 12.22 0.36 -15.09
C ARG A 101 13.30 -0.62 -14.63
N ALA A 102 14.51 -0.12 -14.37
CA ALA A 102 15.63 -0.94 -13.93
C ALA A 102 15.44 -1.55 -12.53
N LEU A 103 14.53 -0.99 -11.71
CA LEU A 103 14.13 -1.59 -10.43
C LEU A 103 13.42 -2.94 -10.62
N GLY A 104 12.85 -3.20 -11.80
CA GLY A 104 12.13 -4.44 -12.07
C GLY A 104 10.80 -4.52 -11.30
N HIS A 105 10.57 -5.65 -10.63
CA HIS A 105 9.39 -5.92 -9.83
C HIS A 105 9.80 -6.36 -8.42
N PHE A 106 9.04 -5.93 -7.43
CA PHE A 106 9.20 -6.31 -6.04
C PHE A 106 7.84 -6.36 -5.36
N ALA A 107 7.67 -7.31 -4.45
CA ALA A 107 6.48 -7.41 -3.60
C ALA A 107 6.89 -8.02 -2.26
N THR A 108 6.33 -7.52 -1.17
CA THR A 108 6.55 -8.06 0.17
C THR A 108 5.32 -7.85 1.03
N TRP A 109 4.97 -8.88 1.79
CA TRP A 109 3.82 -8.89 2.67
C TRP A 109 4.25 -8.80 4.13
N PHE A 110 3.37 -8.23 4.93
CA PHE A 110 3.30 -8.35 6.37
C PHE A 110 1.86 -8.76 6.70
N PHE A 111 1.67 -9.64 7.68
CA PHE A 111 0.35 -10.01 8.18
C PHE A 111 0.28 -9.83 9.68
N HIS A 112 -0.80 -9.21 10.15
CA HIS A 112 -1.08 -9.14 11.57
C HIS A 112 -1.36 -10.52 12.15
N ASP A 113 -1.20 -10.65 13.47
CA ASP A 113 -1.43 -11.88 14.23
C ASP A 113 -0.55 -13.07 13.81
N THR A 114 0.54 -12.77 13.10
CA THR A 114 1.66 -13.69 12.86
C THR A 114 2.83 -13.37 13.81
N ASP A 115 3.92 -14.14 13.72
CA ASP A 115 5.14 -13.88 14.50
C ASP A 115 5.93 -12.65 14.02
N ASP A 116 5.53 -12.04 12.89
CA ASP A 116 6.20 -10.86 12.34
C ASP A 116 5.80 -9.56 13.08
N GLU A 117 6.73 -8.63 13.20
CA GLU A 117 6.48 -7.31 13.80
C GLU A 117 6.38 -6.22 12.72
N LEU A 118 5.28 -5.45 12.73
CA LEU A 118 5.05 -4.37 11.76
C LEU A 118 6.21 -3.35 11.72
N ASP A 119 6.72 -2.98 12.89
CA ASP A 119 7.82 -2.01 13.00
C ASP A 119 9.12 -2.57 12.41
N ALA A 120 9.40 -3.86 12.63
CA ALA A 120 10.57 -4.52 12.06
C ALA A 120 10.48 -4.58 10.53
N TRP A 121 9.35 -5.06 9.99
CA TRP A 121 9.08 -5.07 8.55
C TRP A 121 9.21 -3.68 7.94
N ALA A 122 8.65 -2.66 8.62
CA ALA A 122 8.68 -1.30 8.10
C ALA A 122 10.08 -0.68 8.12
N VAL A 123 10.88 -0.95 9.16
CA VAL A 123 12.28 -0.50 9.27
C VAL A 123 13.15 -1.16 8.21
N ASP A 124 12.96 -2.46 7.97
CA ASP A 124 13.73 -3.18 6.95
C ASP A 124 13.43 -2.64 5.55
N LEU A 125 12.15 -2.35 5.26
CA LEU A 125 11.80 -1.74 3.99
C LEU A 125 12.36 -0.35 3.82
N ARG A 126 12.43 0.47 4.87
CA ARG A 126 13.06 1.80 4.81
C ARG A 126 14.54 1.78 4.42
N ARG A 127 15.23 0.65 4.60
CA ARG A 127 16.66 0.46 4.27
C ARG A 127 16.88 0.02 2.83
N GLN A 128 15.82 -0.30 2.08
CA GLN A 128 15.93 -0.77 0.71
C GLN A 128 16.42 0.31 -0.25
N GLU A 129 17.24 -0.08 -1.23
CA GLU A 129 17.92 0.83 -2.17
C GLU A 129 16.98 1.51 -3.18
N PHE A 130 15.74 1.03 -3.31
CA PHE A 130 14.76 1.65 -4.21
C PHE A 130 14.28 3.02 -3.71
N TRP A 131 14.31 3.30 -2.39
CA TRP A 131 13.83 4.58 -1.87
C TRP A 131 14.60 5.79 -2.38
N PRO A 132 15.95 5.82 -2.33
CA PRO A 132 16.72 6.89 -2.96
C PRO A 132 16.35 7.12 -4.44
N ILE A 133 16.10 6.05 -5.20
CA ILE A 133 15.77 6.13 -6.63
C ILE A 133 14.38 6.73 -6.81
N ILE A 134 13.35 6.17 -6.17
CA ILE A 134 11.95 6.63 -6.31
C ILE A 134 11.82 8.10 -5.90
N ARG A 135 12.49 8.54 -4.84
CA ARG A 135 12.43 9.94 -4.35
C ARG A 135 13.01 10.97 -5.31
N THR A 136 13.83 10.56 -6.29
CA THR A 136 14.32 11.50 -7.32
C THR A 136 13.25 11.87 -8.35
N PHE A 137 12.12 11.14 -8.35
CA PHE A 137 11.02 11.34 -9.27
C PHE A 137 9.77 11.79 -8.52
N ARG A 138 9.02 12.70 -9.13
CA ARG A 138 7.70 13.08 -8.65
C ARG A 138 6.65 12.13 -9.24
N PRO A 139 5.75 11.54 -8.44
CA PRO A 139 4.62 10.80 -8.99
C PRO A 139 3.75 11.74 -9.84
N ARG A 140 3.21 11.21 -10.93
CA ARG A 140 2.23 11.90 -11.78
C ARG A 140 0.89 12.06 -11.09
N ASP A 141 0.52 11.03 -10.34
CA ASP A 141 -0.74 10.93 -9.63
C ASP A 141 -0.59 9.97 -8.46
N ILE A 142 -1.40 10.17 -7.42
CA ILE A 142 -1.52 9.25 -6.30
C ILE A 142 -3.00 8.91 -6.16
N ARG A 143 -3.32 7.63 -6.35
CA ARG A 143 -4.69 7.14 -6.29
C ARG A 143 -4.91 6.36 -5.01
N VAL A 144 -6.06 6.59 -4.41
CA VAL A 144 -6.55 5.81 -3.28
C VAL A 144 -7.90 5.24 -3.68
N TYR A 145 -8.05 3.93 -3.61
CA TYR A 145 -9.27 3.23 -3.97
C TYR A 145 -9.34 1.89 -3.26
N GLN A 146 -10.53 1.31 -3.25
CA GLN A 146 -10.78 -0.03 -2.72
C GLN A 146 -11.36 -0.91 -3.83
N GLU A 147 -10.96 -2.18 -3.84
CA GLU A 147 -11.60 -3.21 -4.65
C GLU A 147 -11.90 -4.48 -3.84
N GLN A 148 -12.82 -5.29 -4.35
CA GLN A 148 -13.09 -6.64 -3.87
C GLN A 148 -12.31 -7.62 -4.74
N VAL A 149 -11.64 -8.59 -4.11
CA VAL A 149 -10.78 -9.60 -4.75
C VAL A 149 -11.32 -11.00 -4.48
#